data_AF-A0A956H5Y4-F1
#
_entry.id   AF-A0A956H5Y4-F1
#
_cell.length_a   1.000
_cell.length_b   1.000
_cell.length_c   1.000
_cell.angle_alpha   90.00
_cell.angle_beta   90.00
_cell.angle_gamma   90.00
#
_symmetry.space_group_name_H-M   'P 1'
#
loop_
_entity.id
_entity.type
_entity.pdbx_description
1 polymer ?
#
loop_
_entity_poly.entity_id
_entity_poly.type
_entity_poly.pdbx_seq_one_letter_code
_entity_poly.pdbx_strand_id
1 'polypeptide(L)'
;MKIYSLRSFEQARVEFVHPDQQEQLPLNNVTLLLGDNSAGKTTVLRAVALAALGPVLDQSGYMPKSMVRWNEGEARVEASIRVHALDRSSDTVVSDIVATTVTIERRGSRELLRPEKAISELAFDDESPAMLVLGYGATRRTEPPAEFHSATRRKLRALRYERVAGLFEDHLGLTPLEAWLPKLERDKPRSYCHVLDLFASLLPSDIRFTGHLERDEYVFERGHTVLGFSALSDGYRGFVGLLSDLFFHLCTGLVDGDDPRDSRGIVLI
;
A
#
# COMPACT_ATOMS: atom_id res chain seq x y z
N MET A 1 10.47 -15.31 -4.54
CA MET A 1 10.90 -14.14 -5.33
C MET A 1 12.41 -14.16 -5.51
N LYS A 2 12.91 -13.75 -6.67
CA LYS A 2 14.33 -13.58 -6.96
C LYS A 2 14.59 -12.15 -7.43
N ILE A 3 15.71 -11.59 -7.01
CA ILE A 3 16.14 -10.21 -7.30
C ILE A 3 17.53 -10.29 -7.92
N TYR A 4 17.76 -9.52 -8.98
CA TYR A 4 19.06 -9.41 -9.67
C TYR A 4 19.39 -7.94 -9.89
N SER A 5 20.61 -7.54 -9.54
CA SER A 5 21.19 -6.21 -9.78
C SER A 5 20.33 -5.02 -9.32
N LEU A 6 19.46 -5.24 -8.32
CA LEU A 6 18.54 -4.24 -7.81
C LEU A 6 19.12 -3.57 -6.56
N ARG A 7 19.50 -2.30 -6.69
CA ARG A 7 20.10 -1.45 -5.64
C ARG A 7 21.27 -2.17 -4.94
N SER A 8 21.09 -2.56 -3.68
CA SER A 8 22.10 -3.21 -2.85
C SER A 8 22.31 -4.68 -3.18
N PHE A 9 21.37 -5.34 -3.86
CA PHE A 9 21.45 -6.76 -4.18
C PHE A 9 22.08 -6.97 -5.56
N GLU A 10 23.16 -7.76 -5.61
CA GLU A 10 23.62 -8.37 -6.86
C GLU A 10 22.70 -9.55 -7.21
N GLN A 11 22.46 -10.43 -6.25
CA GLN A 11 21.45 -11.47 -6.32
C GLN A 11 20.83 -11.71 -4.95
N ALA A 12 19.53 -11.94 -4.88
CA ALA A 12 18.86 -12.39 -3.67
C ALA A 12 17.68 -13.30 -4.01
N ARG A 13 17.39 -14.25 -3.12
CA ARG A 13 16.16 -15.05 -3.13
C ARG A 13 15.44 -14.83 -1.81
N VAL A 14 14.16 -14.49 -1.89
CA VAL A 14 13.29 -14.25 -0.73
C VAL A 14 12.06 -15.13 -0.87
N GLU A 15 11.74 -15.83 0.21
CA GLU A 15 10.52 -16.62 0.35
C GLU A 15 9.65 -15.97 1.41
N PHE A 16 8.35 -15.92 1.14
CA PHE A 16 7.38 -15.25 1.99
C PHE A 16 6.50 -16.27 2.67
N VAL A 17 6.10 -15.97 3.89
CA VAL A 17 5.05 -16.69 4.60
C VAL A 17 3.72 -16.46 3.89
N HIS A 18 2.94 -17.53 3.72
CA HIS A 18 1.63 -17.46 3.09
C HIS A 18 0.62 -18.30 3.89
N PRO A 19 -0.63 -17.84 4.08
CA PRO A 19 -1.63 -18.53 4.91
C PRO A 19 -1.86 -20.00 4.57
N ASP A 20 -1.76 -20.33 3.28
CA ASP A 20 -1.96 -21.69 2.76
C ASP A 20 -0.74 -22.63 2.92
N GLN A 21 0.33 -22.19 3.60
CA GLN A 21 1.47 -23.06 3.90
C GLN A 21 1.07 -24.15 4.92
N GLN A 22 1.66 -25.34 4.79
CA GLN A 22 1.35 -26.47 5.68
C GLN A 22 1.80 -26.23 7.13
N GLU A 23 2.85 -25.43 7.32
CA GLU A 23 3.39 -25.12 8.63
C GLU A 23 2.57 -24.03 9.32
N GLN A 24 2.04 -24.33 10.50
CA GLN A 24 1.27 -23.38 11.29
C GLN A 24 2.19 -22.46 12.08
N LEU A 25 2.45 -21.28 11.55
CA LEU A 25 3.13 -20.20 12.27
C LEU A 25 2.12 -19.38 13.09
N PRO A 26 2.53 -18.78 14.23
CA PRO A 26 1.65 -17.93 15.05
C PRO A 26 1.01 -16.77 14.26
N LEU A 27 1.74 -16.25 13.27
CA LEU A 27 1.28 -15.26 12.30
C LEU A 27 1.55 -15.79 10.89
N ASN A 28 0.70 -16.71 10.42
CA ASN A 28 0.84 -17.41 9.13
C ASN A 28 0.58 -16.52 7.89
N ASN A 29 0.43 -15.21 8.08
CA ASN A 29 0.29 -14.20 7.03
C ASN A 29 1.31 -13.06 7.15
N VAL A 30 2.28 -13.16 8.06
CA VAL A 30 3.27 -12.11 8.32
C VAL A 30 4.67 -12.61 8.02
N THR A 31 5.38 -11.89 7.15
CA THR A 31 6.83 -12.07 6.95
C THR A 31 7.57 -10.91 7.60
N LEU A 32 8.41 -11.20 8.59
CA LEU A 32 9.22 -10.19 9.28
C LEU A 32 10.63 -10.12 8.66
N LEU A 33 10.95 -8.98 8.05
CA LEU A 33 12.29 -8.72 7.50
C LEU A 33 13.17 -8.02 8.55
N LEU A 34 14.10 -8.76 9.13
CA LEU A 34 15.09 -8.24 10.08
C LEU A 34 16.45 -8.03 9.41
N GLY A 35 17.15 -7.01 9.87
CA GLY A 35 18.51 -6.71 9.43
C GLY A 35 18.90 -5.28 9.76
N ASP A 36 20.18 -4.98 9.66
CA ASP A 36 20.72 -3.66 9.96
C ASP A 36 20.20 -2.57 9.00
N ASN A 37 20.43 -1.31 9.37
CA ASN A 37 20.25 -0.21 8.44
C ASN A 37 21.10 -0.45 7.19
N SER A 38 20.55 -0.13 6.02
CA SER A 38 21.17 -0.38 4.71
C SER A 38 21.27 -1.85 4.27
N ALA A 39 20.75 -2.82 5.03
CA ALA A 39 20.71 -4.24 4.61
C ALA A 39 19.79 -4.53 3.40
N GLY A 40 19.07 -3.54 2.88
CA GLY A 40 18.22 -3.69 1.69
C GLY A 40 16.77 -4.08 1.98
N LYS A 41 16.27 -3.98 3.23
CA LYS A 41 14.87 -4.25 3.59
C LYS A 41 13.87 -3.52 2.70
N THR A 42 14.04 -2.20 2.55
CA THR A 42 13.22 -1.37 1.65
C THR A 42 13.36 -1.80 0.19
N THR A 43 14.53 -2.29 -0.24
CA THR A 43 14.71 -2.83 -1.60
C THR A 43 13.88 -4.10 -1.80
N VAL A 44 13.75 -4.96 -0.79
CA VAL A 44 12.85 -6.13 -0.84
C VAL A 44 11.40 -5.69 -0.95
N LEU A 45 10.94 -4.73 -0.14
CA LEU A 45 9.57 -4.21 -0.22
C LEU A 45 9.27 -3.60 -1.61
N ARG A 46 10.19 -2.79 -2.14
CA ARG A 46 10.08 -2.24 -3.51
C ARG A 46 10.04 -3.36 -4.56
N ALA A 47 10.82 -4.42 -4.40
CA ALA A 47 10.80 -5.56 -5.32
C ALA A 47 9.44 -6.28 -5.30
N VAL A 48 8.81 -6.44 -4.13
CA VAL A 48 7.45 -7.01 -4.03
C VAL A 48 6.44 -6.12 -4.75
N ALA A 49 6.46 -4.80 -4.51
CA ALA A 49 5.57 -3.86 -5.19
C ALA A 49 5.77 -3.88 -6.72
N LEU A 50 7.02 -3.89 -7.19
CA LEU A 50 7.34 -4.01 -8.61
C LEU A 50 6.81 -5.31 -9.20
N ALA A 51 7.05 -6.45 -8.56
CA ALA A 51 6.57 -7.74 -9.05
C ALA A 51 5.04 -7.79 -9.12
N ALA A 52 4.35 -7.27 -8.10
CA ALA A 52 2.90 -7.35 -7.99
C ALA A 52 2.14 -6.31 -8.82
N LEU A 53 2.75 -5.16 -9.12
CA LEU A 53 2.07 -4.06 -9.83
C LEU A 53 2.80 -3.63 -11.11
N GLY A 54 3.87 -4.30 -11.55
CA GLY A 54 4.75 -3.86 -12.63
C GLY A 54 4.05 -3.28 -13.88
N PRO A 55 3.12 -4.03 -14.53
CA PRO A 55 2.30 -3.54 -15.64
C PRO A 55 1.51 -2.26 -15.36
N VAL A 56 1.01 -2.11 -14.13
CA VAL A 56 0.25 -0.94 -13.70
C VAL A 56 1.18 0.25 -13.46
N LEU A 57 2.34 -0.02 -12.84
CA LEU A 57 3.29 1.02 -12.46
C LEU A 57 3.82 1.79 -13.68
N ASP A 58 4.09 1.11 -14.80
CA ASP A 58 4.62 1.72 -16.03
C ASP A 58 3.71 2.83 -16.60
N GLN A 59 2.39 2.77 -16.34
CA GLN A 59 1.40 3.72 -16.86
C GLN A 59 0.85 4.68 -15.80
N SER A 60 1.36 4.59 -14.57
CA SER A 60 0.74 5.21 -13.38
C SER A 60 1.40 6.51 -12.91
N GLY A 61 2.45 6.97 -13.61
CA GLY A 61 3.28 8.11 -13.18
C GLY A 61 4.50 7.72 -12.33
N TYR A 62 4.70 6.43 -12.03
CA TYR A 62 5.94 5.95 -11.41
C TYR A 62 7.14 6.14 -12.36
N MET A 63 8.20 6.76 -11.85
CA MET A 63 9.46 6.93 -12.56
C MET A 63 10.61 6.31 -11.74
N PRO A 64 11.14 5.14 -12.16
CA PRO A 64 12.24 4.49 -11.47
C PRO A 64 13.45 5.44 -11.33
N LYS A 65 14.04 5.49 -10.14
CA LYS A 65 15.24 6.27 -9.86
C LYS A 65 16.22 5.48 -9.02
N SER A 66 17.42 5.27 -9.56
CA SER A 66 18.53 4.60 -8.86
C SER A 66 18.12 3.22 -8.31
N MET A 67 17.37 2.47 -9.11
CA MET A 67 16.94 1.10 -8.84
C MET A 67 17.95 0.11 -9.39
N VAL A 68 18.56 0.40 -10.53
CA VAL A 68 19.64 -0.45 -11.09
C VAL A 68 20.92 -0.21 -10.31
N ARG A 69 21.67 -1.27 -10.00
CA ARG A 69 22.98 -1.15 -9.32
C ARG A 69 23.97 -0.36 -10.19
N TRP A 70 24.89 0.40 -9.60
CA TRP A 70 25.65 1.45 -10.31
C TRP A 70 26.45 0.97 -11.53
N ASN A 71 27.04 -0.23 -11.46
CA ASN A 71 27.87 -0.79 -12.54
C ASN A 71 27.08 -1.70 -13.50
N GLU A 72 25.76 -1.75 -13.36
CA GLU A 72 24.89 -2.64 -14.13
C GLU A 72 24.07 -1.84 -15.15
N GLY A 73 23.76 -2.50 -16.28
CA GLY A 73 22.86 -1.95 -17.30
C GLY A 73 21.39 -2.22 -17.01
N GLU A 74 21.10 -3.23 -16.19
CA GLU A 74 19.74 -3.67 -15.89
C GLU A 74 19.60 -4.22 -14.47
N ALA A 75 18.36 -4.20 -13.96
CA ALA A 75 17.94 -4.93 -12.78
C ALA A 75 16.70 -5.75 -13.11
N ARG A 76 16.50 -6.86 -12.41
CA ARG A 76 15.37 -7.76 -12.69
C ARG A 76 14.78 -8.30 -11.40
N VAL A 77 13.46 -8.39 -11.35
CA VAL A 77 12.70 -9.04 -10.28
C VAL A 77 11.84 -10.13 -10.89
N GLU A 78 11.95 -11.35 -10.36
CA GLU A 78 11.13 -12.50 -10.74
C GLU A 78 10.33 -12.96 -9.52
N ALA A 79 9.02 -13.12 -9.65
CA ALA A 79 8.19 -13.62 -8.55
C ALA A 79 7.09 -14.57 -9.03
N SER A 80 6.56 -15.32 -8.06
CA SER A 80 5.37 -16.12 -8.22
C SER A 80 4.34 -15.57 -7.24
N ILE A 81 3.20 -15.12 -7.76
CA ILE A 81 2.17 -14.43 -6.99
C ILE A 81 0.94 -15.32 -6.97
N ARG A 82 0.39 -15.56 -5.78
CA ARG A 82 -0.90 -16.22 -5.64
C ARG A 82 -2.03 -15.22 -5.87
N VAL A 83 -2.95 -15.56 -6.76
CA VAL A 83 -4.06 -14.70 -7.20
C VAL A 83 -5.32 -15.10 -6.43
N HIS A 84 -5.92 -14.14 -5.73
CA HIS A 84 -7.17 -14.37 -4.99
C HIS A 84 -8.36 -14.43 -5.95
N ALA A 85 -9.49 -14.99 -5.51
CA ALA A 85 -10.70 -15.06 -6.35
C ALA A 85 -11.19 -13.67 -6.80
N LEU A 86 -11.04 -12.65 -5.94
CA LEU A 86 -11.37 -11.26 -6.25
C LEU A 86 -10.48 -10.63 -7.34
N ASP A 87 -9.32 -11.22 -7.62
CA ASP A 87 -8.36 -10.70 -8.59
C ASP A 87 -8.60 -11.25 -10.02
N ARG A 88 -9.54 -12.19 -10.15
CA ARG A 88 -9.87 -12.85 -11.42
C ARG A 88 -10.95 -12.08 -12.13
N SER A 89 -10.72 -11.70 -13.38
CA SER A 89 -11.84 -11.30 -14.25
C SER A 89 -12.62 -12.53 -14.67
N SER A 90 -13.94 -12.39 -14.83
CA SER A 90 -14.85 -13.47 -15.24
C SER A 90 -14.43 -14.16 -16.55
N ASP A 91 -13.65 -13.48 -17.38
CA ASP A 91 -13.27 -13.93 -18.72
C ASP A 91 -11.84 -14.51 -18.81
N THR A 92 -11.06 -14.49 -17.72
CA THR A 92 -9.66 -14.95 -17.75
C THR A 92 -9.44 -16.14 -16.82
N VAL A 93 -9.09 -17.30 -17.40
CA VAL A 93 -8.59 -18.45 -16.63
C VAL A 93 -7.16 -18.14 -16.18
N VAL A 94 -7.03 -17.35 -15.12
CA VAL A 94 -5.75 -17.11 -14.48
C VAL A 94 -5.46 -18.30 -13.56
N SER A 95 -4.31 -18.95 -13.76
CA SER A 95 -3.80 -19.95 -12.82
C SER A 95 -3.71 -19.36 -11.41
N ASP A 96 -3.96 -20.17 -10.37
CA ASP A 96 -3.91 -19.73 -8.97
C ASP A 96 -2.57 -19.06 -8.61
N ILE A 97 -1.49 -19.40 -9.31
CA ILE A 97 -0.18 -18.77 -9.22
C ILE A 97 0.20 -18.20 -10.58
N VAL A 98 0.61 -16.93 -10.60
CA VAL A 98 1.12 -16.22 -11.78
C VAL A 98 2.60 -15.94 -11.61
N ALA A 99 3.39 -16.31 -12.60
CA ALA A 99 4.79 -15.88 -12.69
C ALA A 99 4.85 -14.47 -13.27
N THR A 100 5.60 -13.59 -12.61
CA THR A 100 5.81 -12.20 -13.03
C THR A 100 7.31 -11.92 -13.13
N THR A 101 7.68 -11.18 -14.16
CA THR A 101 9.03 -10.67 -14.36
C THR A 101 8.95 -9.18 -14.63
N VAL A 102 9.77 -8.42 -13.93
CA VAL A 102 9.92 -6.99 -14.15
C VAL A 102 11.38 -6.65 -14.31
N THR A 103 11.72 -6.06 -15.46
CA THR A 103 13.06 -5.57 -15.77
C THR A 103 13.09 -4.05 -15.65
N ILE A 104 14.18 -3.52 -15.12
CA ILE A 104 14.47 -2.08 -15.09
C ILE A 104 15.73 -1.88 -15.90
N GLU A 105 15.63 -1.17 -17.03
CA GLU A 105 16.75 -0.92 -17.94
C GLU A 105 17.30 0.49 -17.72
N ARG A 106 18.61 0.63 -17.53
CA ARG A 106 19.28 1.93 -17.49
C ARG A 106 19.57 2.42 -18.91
N ARG A 107 19.02 3.58 -19.26
CA ARG A 107 19.31 4.31 -20.51
C ARG A 107 19.82 5.71 -20.21
N GLY A 108 21.14 5.85 -20.22
CA GLY A 108 21.81 7.10 -19.84
C GLY A 108 21.51 7.44 -18.37
N SER A 109 20.91 8.60 -18.13
CA SER A 109 20.52 9.06 -16.79
C SER A 109 19.14 8.59 -16.33
N ARG A 110 18.39 7.88 -17.18
CA ARG A 110 17.03 7.41 -16.89
C ARG A 110 17.01 5.90 -16.70
N GLU A 111 16.05 5.44 -15.92
CA GLU A 111 15.73 4.02 -15.77
C GLU A 111 14.30 3.80 -16.26
N LEU A 112 14.09 2.75 -17.05
CA LEU A 112 12.82 2.43 -17.69
C LEU A 112 12.29 1.11 -17.17
N LEU A 113 11.02 1.09 -16.76
CA LEU A 113 10.34 -0.12 -16.34
C LEU A 113 9.91 -0.93 -17.57
N ARG A 114 10.12 -2.25 -17.51
CA ARG A 114 9.77 -3.21 -18.56
C ARG A 114 9.14 -4.43 -17.89
N PRO A 115 7.84 -4.38 -17.55
CA PRO A 115 7.13 -5.54 -17.05
C PRO A 115 6.86 -6.52 -18.18
N GLU A 116 7.03 -7.82 -17.93
CA GLU A 116 6.47 -8.85 -18.79
C GLU A 116 4.95 -8.87 -18.65
N LYS A 117 4.22 -9.12 -19.75
CA LYS A 117 2.75 -9.16 -19.74
C LYS A 117 2.26 -10.36 -18.93
N ALA A 118 1.92 -10.16 -17.67
CA ALA A 118 1.27 -11.19 -16.86
C ALA A 118 0.56 -10.60 -15.63
N ILE A 119 -0.52 -9.84 -15.81
CA ILE A 119 -1.50 -9.53 -14.75
C ILE A 119 -2.91 -9.41 -15.37
N SER A 120 -3.95 -9.75 -14.60
CA SER A 120 -5.37 -9.53 -14.90
C SER A 120 -5.67 -8.10 -15.37
N GLU A 121 -6.61 -7.92 -16.31
CA GLU A 121 -7.11 -6.60 -16.73
C GLU A 121 -7.67 -5.79 -15.54
N LEU A 122 -8.18 -6.48 -14.51
CA LEU A 122 -8.66 -5.84 -13.28
C LEU A 122 -7.57 -5.02 -12.57
N ALA A 123 -6.29 -5.31 -12.81
CA ALA A 123 -5.20 -4.50 -12.26
C ALA A 123 -5.12 -3.10 -12.86
N PHE A 124 -5.85 -2.80 -13.94
CA PHE A 124 -5.94 -1.46 -14.52
C PHE A 124 -7.21 -0.71 -14.10
N ASP A 125 -8.12 -1.38 -13.39
CA ASP A 125 -9.32 -0.75 -12.82
C ASP A 125 -9.00 -0.19 -11.42
N ASP A 126 -8.92 1.13 -11.31
CA ASP A 126 -8.62 1.83 -10.04
C ASP A 126 -9.73 1.67 -8.99
N GLU A 127 -10.97 1.37 -9.40
CA GLU A 127 -12.12 1.16 -8.52
C GLU A 127 -12.31 -0.31 -8.14
N SER A 128 -11.51 -1.22 -8.69
CA SER A 128 -11.56 -2.63 -8.32
C SER A 128 -10.80 -2.91 -7.01
N PRO A 129 -11.32 -3.77 -6.13
CA PRO A 129 -10.59 -4.26 -4.95
C PRO A 129 -9.50 -5.28 -5.34
N ALA A 130 -9.45 -5.71 -6.61
CA ALA A 130 -8.48 -6.65 -7.13
C ALA A 130 -7.04 -6.14 -7.02
N MET A 131 -6.11 -7.06 -6.80
CA MET A 131 -4.66 -6.84 -6.77
C MET A 131 -4.29 -5.76 -5.76
N LEU A 132 -4.90 -5.83 -4.58
CA LEU A 132 -4.62 -4.89 -3.49
C LEU A 132 -3.19 -5.07 -2.99
N VAL A 133 -2.37 -4.06 -3.22
CA VAL A 133 -1.02 -3.95 -2.67
C VAL A 133 -0.88 -2.56 -2.08
N LEU A 134 -0.62 -2.48 -0.78
CA LEU A 134 -0.36 -1.25 -0.05
C LEU A 134 1.09 -1.25 0.43
N GLY A 135 1.77 -0.11 0.32
CA GLY A 135 3.19 -0.03 0.62
C GLY A 135 3.59 1.30 1.24
N TYR A 136 4.17 1.20 2.43
CA TYR A 136 4.52 2.32 3.28
C TYR A 136 6.02 2.41 3.47
N GLY A 137 6.59 3.57 3.17
CA GLY A 137 7.99 3.87 3.44
C GLY A 137 8.29 4.08 4.93
N ALA A 138 9.54 4.48 5.20
CA ALA A 138 9.97 4.84 6.55
C ALA A 138 9.34 6.17 7.01
N THR A 139 9.09 7.09 6.08
CA THR A 139 8.39 8.34 6.35
C THR A 139 6.89 8.12 6.25
N ARG A 140 6.19 8.24 7.39
CA ARG A 140 4.74 8.01 7.51
C ARG A 140 4.04 9.24 8.08
N ARG A 141 4.30 10.39 7.47
CA ARG A 141 3.74 11.67 7.91
C ARG A 141 2.40 11.86 7.23
N THR A 142 1.36 12.16 8.00
CA THR A 142 0.06 12.56 7.43
C THR A 142 0.17 13.99 6.89
N GLU A 143 -0.37 14.23 5.69
CA GLU A 143 -0.43 15.60 5.15
C GLU A 143 -1.46 16.41 5.93
N PRO A 144 -1.16 17.67 6.30
CA PRO A 144 -2.19 18.57 6.82
C PRO A 144 -3.34 18.71 5.81
N PRO A 145 -4.61 18.75 6.25
CA PRO A 145 -5.76 18.88 5.36
C PRO A 145 -5.66 20.09 4.40
N ALA A 146 -5.09 21.20 4.88
CA ALA A 146 -4.90 22.42 4.08
C ALA A 146 -3.89 22.26 2.93
N GLU A 147 -2.95 21.31 3.04
CA GLU A 147 -1.93 21.05 2.02
C GLU A 147 -2.34 19.89 1.09
N PHE A 148 -3.26 19.03 1.55
CA PHE A 148 -3.73 17.87 0.80
C PHE A 148 -4.67 18.25 -0.36
N HIS A 149 -4.15 18.17 -1.59
CA HIS A 149 -4.93 18.44 -2.79
C HIS A 149 -5.20 17.15 -3.58
N SER A 150 -6.30 16.48 -3.26
CA SER A 150 -6.72 15.21 -3.90
C SER A 150 -6.75 15.28 -5.44
N ALA A 151 -7.23 16.40 -6.00
CA ALA A 151 -7.30 16.62 -7.44
C ALA A 151 -5.91 16.74 -8.09
N THR A 152 -4.95 17.38 -7.42
CA THR A 152 -3.57 17.47 -7.91
C THR A 152 -2.88 16.12 -7.83
N ARG A 153 -3.11 15.38 -6.74
CA ARG A 153 -2.52 14.05 -6.54
C ARG A 153 -2.99 13.06 -7.62
N ARG A 154 -4.30 13.02 -7.90
CA ARG A 154 -4.89 12.18 -8.98
C ARG A 154 -4.45 12.56 -10.39
N LYS A 155 -4.06 13.82 -10.63
CA LYS A 155 -3.49 14.24 -11.93
C LYS A 155 -2.06 13.75 -12.13
N LEU A 156 -1.32 13.56 -11.04
CA LEU A 156 0.09 13.17 -11.08
C LEU A 156 0.27 11.65 -11.03
N ARG A 157 -0.65 10.92 -10.38
CA ARG A 157 -0.53 9.49 -10.11
C ARG A 157 -1.89 8.80 -10.29
N ALA A 158 -1.87 7.61 -10.89
CA ALA A 158 -3.02 6.70 -10.83
C ALA A 158 -3.19 6.17 -9.40
N LEU A 159 -4.43 5.85 -9.00
CA LEU A 159 -4.73 5.45 -7.61
C LEU A 159 -3.93 4.21 -7.19
N ARG A 160 -3.71 3.27 -8.13
CA ARG A 160 -2.90 2.07 -7.85
C ARG A 160 -1.43 2.35 -7.54
N TYR A 161 -0.84 3.41 -8.09
CA TYR A 161 0.51 3.80 -7.70
C TYR A 161 0.52 4.51 -6.35
N GLU A 162 -0.48 5.35 -6.07
CA GLU A 162 -0.60 6.03 -4.77
C GLU A 162 -0.48 5.05 -3.59
N ARG A 163 -1.13 3.88 -3.72
CA ARG A 163 -1.10 2.78 -2.73
C ARG A 163 0.30 2.33 -2.31
N VAL A 164 1.30 2.45 -3.19
CA VAL A 164 2.69 2.02 -2.93
C VAL A 164 3.69 3.16 -3.07
N ALA A 165 3.24 4.37 -3.37
CA ALA A 165 4.11 5.49 -3.72
C ALA A 165 5.03 5.87 -2.55
N GLY A 166 4.57 5.72 -1.31
CA GLY A 166 5.39 5.93 -0.10
C GLY A 166 6.62 5.03 -0.02
N LEU A 167 6.66 3.88 -0.71
CA LEU A 167 7.87 3.07 -0.83
C LEU A 167 8.93 3.70 -1.72
N PHE A 168 8.52 4.49 -2.73
CA PHE A 168 9.38 5.01 -3.79
C PHE A 168 9.68 6.51 -3.62
N GLU A 169 8.78 7.24 -2.97
CA GLU A 169 8.80 8.70 -2.84
C GLU A 169 8.68 9.12 -1.36
N ASP A 170 9.81 9.44 -0.74
CA ASP A 170 9.89 9.71 0.70
C ASP A 170 9.13 10.97 1.17
N HIS A 171 8.71 11.83 0.24
CA HIS A 171 8.07 13.10 0.50
C HIS A 171 6.54 13.04 0.46
N LEU A 172 5.96 11.91 0.04
CA LEU A 172 4.51 11.76 0.00
C LEU A 172 3.98 11.51 1.40
N GLY A 173 3.02 12.33 1.81
CA GLY A 173 2.33 12.09 3.05
C GLY A 173 1.12 11.18 2.87
N LEU A 174 0.64 10.66 3.99
CA LEU A 174 -0.52 9.77 4.07
C LEU A 174 -1.82 10.58 3.90
N THR A 175 -2.84 9.92 3.35
CA THR A 175 -4.17 10.50 3.13
C THR A 175 -4.84 10.81 4.49
N PRO A 176 -5.18 12.07 4.77
CA PRO A 176 -5.82 12.45 6.04
C PRO A 176 -7.31 12.05 6.07
N LEU A 177 -7.85 11.78 7.26
CA LEU A 177 -9.25 11.36 7.45
C LEU A 177 -10.23 12.38 6.86
N GLU A 178 -9.93 13.66 7.06
CA GLU A 178 -10.69 14.82 6.61
C GLU A 178 -10.93 14.81 5.09
N ALA A 179 -10.00 14.23 4.32
CA ALA A 179 -10.07 14.23 2.87
C ALA A 179 -11.06 13.22 2.29
N TRP A 180 -11.43 12.16 3.02
CA TRP A 180 -12.21 11.05 2.46
C TRP A 180 -13.34 10.53 3.35
N LEU A 181 -13.17 10.56 4.67
CA LEU A 181 -14.12 9.95 5.60
C LEU A 181 -15.50 10.62 5.56
N PRO A 182 -15.64 11.96 5.44
CA PRO A 182 -16.96 12.59 5.30
C PRO A 182 -17.70 12.18 4.02
N LYS A 183 -16.95 11.88 2.95
CA LYS A 183 -17.54 11.37 1.71
C LYS A 183 -17.98 9.92 1.88
N LEU A 184 -17.19 9.09 2.56
CA LEU A 184 -17.57 7.72 2.87
C LEU A 184 -18.85 7.67 3.71
N GLU A 185 -18.97 8.51 4.74
CA GLU A 185 -20.18 8.60 5.58
C GLU A 185 -21.44 8.89 4.76
N ARG A 186 -21.36 9.80 3.78
CA ARG A 186 -22.49 10.15 2.92
C ARG A 186 -22.80 9.10 1.87
N ASP A 187 -21.78 8.57 1.20
CA ASP A 187 -21.95 7.76 -0.01
C ASP A 187 -22.04 6.25 0.31
N LYS A 188 -21.38 5.79 1.39
CA LYS A 188 -21.27 4.39 1.82
C LYS A 188 -21.39 4.26 3.35
N PRO A 189 -22.57 4.53 3.94
CA PRO A 189 -22.75 4.61 5.39
C PRO A 189 -22.47 3.29 6.13
N ARG A 190 -22.65 2.13 5.49
CA ARG A 190 -22.32 0.84 6.12
C ARG A 190 -20.82 0.62 6.15
N SER A 191 -20.12 0.95 5.06
CA SER A 191 -18.65 0.94 5.06
C SER A 191 -18.07 1.93 6.08
N TYR A 192 -18.71 3.08 6.29
CA TYR A 192 -18.32 4.03 7.34
C TYR A 192 -18.40 3.40 8.74
N CYS A 193 -19.48 2.69 9.07
CA CYS A 193 -19.58 1.95 10.34
C CYS A 193 -18.45 0.94 10.52
N HIS A 194 -18.13 0.17 9.47
CA HIS A 194 -17.00 -0.78 9.52
C HIS A 194 -15.66 -0.07 9.80
N VAL A 195 -15.43 1.12 9.24
CA VAL A 195 -14.23 1.92 9.53
C VAL A 195 -14.18 2.35 11.00
N LEU A 196 -15.30 2.81 11.57
CA LEU A 196 -15.36 3.17 12.99
C LEU A 196 -15.08 1.97 13.90
N ASP A 197 -15.65 0.81 13.59
CA ASP A 197 -15.41 -0.44 14.32
C ASP A 197 -13.93 -0.88 14.22
N LEU A 198 -13.31 -0.71 13.05
CA LEU A 198 -11.89 -1.00 12.86
C LEU A 198 -11.01 -0.05 13.68
N PHE A 199 -11.30 1.26 13.72
CA PHE A 199 -10.59 2.17 14.61
C PHE A 199 -10.76 1.77 16.08
N ALA A 200 -11.97 1.43 16.51
CA ALA A 200 -12.24 1.02 17.88
C ALA A 200 -11.48 -0.26 18.27
N SER A 201 -11.27 -1.19 17.32
CA SER A 201 -10.55 -2.45 17.58
C SER A 201 -9.02 -2.34 17.51
N LEU A 202 -8.49 -1.43 16.69
CA LEU A 202 -7.04 -1.31 16.46
C LEU A 202 -6.36 -0.25 17.32
N LEU A 203 -7.11 0.75 17.78
CA LEU A 203 -6.54 1.77 18.65
C LEU A 203 -6.24 1.20 20.05
N PRO A 204 -5.13 1.64 20.70
CA PRO A 204 -4.88 1.31 22.08
C PRO A 204 -6.03 1.73 23.00
N SER A 205 -6.26 0.97 24.08
CA SER A 205 -7.40 1.18 24.99
C SER A 205 -7.47 2.56 25.65
N ASP A 206 -6.37 3.33 25.66
CA ASP A 206 -6.31 4.66 26.25
C ASP A 206 -6.73 5.79 25.28
N ILE A 207 -6.96 5.49 23.99
CA ILE A 207 -7.42 6.45 22.99
C ILE A 207 -8.64 5.93 22.23
N ARG A 208 -9.64 6.78 22.05
CA ARG A 208 -10.84 6.46 21.27
C ARG A 208 -11.04 7.46 20.15
N PHE A 209 -11.20 6.97 18.93
CA PHE A 209 -11.68 7.77 17.81
C PHE A 209 -13.18 8.03 17.97
N THR A 210 -13.61 9.29 17.88
CA THR A 210 -15.03 9.64 18.08
C THR A 210 -15.83 9.66 16.78
N GLY A 211 -15.17 9.75 15.63
CA GLY A 211 -15.82 10.00 14.34
C GLY A 211 -16.40 11.42 14.21
N HIS A 212 -16.21 12.29 15.20
CA HIS A 212 -16.70 13.66 15.16
C HIS A 212 -15.62 14.61 14.63
N LEU A 213 -16.04 15.52 13.75
CA LEU A 213 -15.20 16.58 13.20
C LEU A 213 -15.44 17.86 14.00
N GLU A 214 -14.39 18.43 14.58
CA GLU A 214 -14.42 19.75 15.24
C GLU A 214 -13.26 20.61 14.72
N ARG A 215 -13.56 21.86 14.33
CA ARG A 215 -12.55 22.81 13.82
C ARG A 215 -11.70 22.22 12.68
N ASP A 216 -12.36 21.53 11.76
CA ASP A 216 -11.75 20.89 10.59
C ASP A 216 -10.76 19.76 10.89
N GLU A 217 -10.77 19.21 12.11
CA GLU A 217 -10.00 18.02 12.48
C GLU A 217 -10.90 16.99 13.16
N TYR A 218 -10.61 15.70 12.95
CA TYR A 218 -11.27 14.68 13.74
C TYR A 218 -10.75 14.67 15.18
N VAL A 219 -11.67 14.46 16.13
CA VAL A 219 -11.34 14.45 17.56
C VAL A 219 -11.24 13.04 18.13
N PHE A 220 -10.43 12.93 19.17
CA PHE A 220 -10.12 11.70 19.89
C PHE A 220 -10.32 11.94 21.37
N GLU A 221 -10.79 10.92 22.07
CA GLU A 221 -10.89 10.94 23.52
C GLU A 221 -9.73 10.17 24.14
N ARG A 222 -9.10 10.76 25.15
CA ARG A 222 -8.09 10.12 26.00
C ARG A 222 -8.41 10.41 27.45
N GLY A 223 -8.96 9.41 28.15
CA GLY A 223 -9.51 9.60 29.49
C GLY A 223 -10.67 10.61 29.48
N HIS A 224 -10.50 11.76 30.14
CA HIS A 224 -11.49 12.84 30.19
C HIS A 224 -11.16 14.02 29.26
N THR A 225 -10.14 13.87 28.40
CA THR A 225 -9.68 14.93 27.50
C THR A 225 -10.08 14.61 26.07
N VAL A 226 -10.62 15.60 25.38
CA VAL A 226 -10.85 15.58 23.92
C VAL A 226 -9.69 16.30 23.25
N LEU A 227 -9.11 15.66 22.24
CA LEU A 227 -7.95 16.16 21.50
C LEU A 227 -8.25 16.10 20.00
N GLY A 228 -7.93 17.16 19.27
CA GLY A 228 -7.87 17.10 17.80
C GLY A 228 -6.69 16.24 17.33
N PHE A 229 -6.76 15.74 16.09
CA PHE A 229 -5.71 14.92 15.49
C PHE A 229 -4.30 15.56 15.62
N SER A 230 -4.18 16.87 15.39
CA SER A 230 -2.89 17.58 15.48
C SER A 230 -2.28 17.58 16.89
N ALA A 231 -3.13 17.54 17.92
CA ALA A 231 -2.74 17.55 19.33
C ALA A 231 -2.32 16.17 19.88
N LEU A 232 -2.47 15.10 19.09
CA LEU A 232 -2.01 13.77 19.47
C LEU A 232 -0.48 13.69 19.52
N SER A 233 0.06 12.74 20.27
CA SER A 233 1.50 12.45 20.24
C SER A 233 1.93 11.99 18.85
N ASP A 234 3.20 12.17 18.51
CA ASP A 234 3.73 11.81 17.19
C ASP A 234 3.50 10.33 16.83
N GLY A 235 3.64 9.43 17.81
CA GLY A 235 3.36 8.01 17.63
C GLY A 235 1.89 7.73 17.30
N TYR A 236 0.94 8.40 17.98
CA TYR A 236 -0.49 8.27 17.66
C TYR A 236 -0.82 8.86 16.30
N ARG A 237 -0.27 10.04 15.95
CA ARG A 237 -0.50 10.64 14.63
C ARG A 237 0.00 9.74 13.51
N GLY A 238 1.21 9.19 13.64
CA GLY A 238 1.77 8.27 12.66
C GLY A 238 0.94 6.99 12.52
N PHE A 239 0.48 6.41 13.64
CA PHE A 239 -0.36 5.22 13.62
C PHE A 239 -1.76 5.46 13.05
N VAL A 240 -2.46 6.49 13.52
CA VAL A 240 -3.79 6.88 13.04
C VAL A 240 -3.73 7.31 11.57
N GLY A 241 -2.69 8.03 11.17
CA GLY A 241 -2.43 8.40 9.78
C GLY A 241 -2.26 7.18 8.87
N LEU A 242 -1.49 6.18 9.31
CA LEU A 242 -1.34 4.91 8.61
C LEU A 242 -2.67 4.18 8.47
N LEU A 243 -3.46 4.10 9.55
CA LEU A 243 -4.78 3.48 9.51
C LEU A 243 -5.74 4.23 8.58
N SER A 244 -5.74 5.57 8.60
CA SER A 244 -6.57 6.39 7.74
C SER A 244 -6.31 6.11 6.26
N ASP A 245 -5.03 6.12 5.86
CA ASP A 245 -4.63 5.88 4.48
C ASP A 245 -4.90 4.43 4.03
N LEU A 246 -4.65 3.46 4.92
CA LEU A 246 -4.96 2.06 4.70
C LEU A 246 -6.47 1.86 4.46
N PHE A 247 -7.31 2.43 5.33
CA PHE A 247 -8.76 2.33 5.20
C PHE A 247 -9.28 3.08 3.98
N PHE A 248 -8.71 4.23 3.63
CA PHE A 248 -9.03 4.94 2.40
C PHE A 248 -8.86 4.04 1.18
N HIS A 249 -7.69 3.38 1.06
CA HIS A 249 -7.42 2.50 -0.06
C HIS A 249 -8.26 1.22 -0.05
N LEU A 250 -8.54 0.64 1.12
CA LEU A 250 -9.48 -0.49 1.24
C LEU A 250 -10.89 -0.09 0.78
N CYS A 251 -11.44 1.01 1.28
CA CYS A 251 -12.83 1.41 1.03
C CYS A 251 -13.07 2.00 -0.37
N THR A 252 -12.01 2.41 -1.07
CA THR A 252 -12.13 2.99 -2.42
C THR A 252 -12.77 1.99 -3.39
N GLY A 253 -12.36 0.73 -3.36
CA GLY A 253 -12.84 -0.30 -4.28
C GLY A 253 -13.97 -1.21 -3.76
N LEU A 254 -14.47 -0.98 -2.56
CA LEU A 254 -15.52 -1.80 -1.95
C LEU A 254 -16.91 -1.23 -2.24
N VAL A 255 -17.92 -2.10 -2.36
CA VAL A 255 -19.33 -1.68 -2.42
C VAL A 255 -19.82 -1.36 -1.00
N ASP A 256 -20.81 -0.46 -0.87
CA ASP A 256 -21.40 -0.19 0.44
C ASP A 256 -21.99 -1.47 1.06
N GLY A 257 -21.53 -1.79 2.27
CA GLY A 257 -21.89 -3.01 2.99
C GLY A 257 -20.84 -4.12 2.93
N ASP A 258 -19.87 -4.06 2.00
CA ASP A 258 -18.73 -4.96 2.05
C ASP A 258 -17.88 -4.68 3.30
N ASP A 259 -17.35 -5.74 3.89
CA ASP A 259 -16.48 -5.65 5.04
C ASP A 259 -15.01 -5.48 4.59
N PRO A 260 -14.32 -4.38 4.97
CA PRO A 260 -12.91 -4.23 4.67
C PRO A 260 -12.03 -5.38 5.20
N ARG A 261 -12.49 -6.10 6.24
CA ARG A 261 -11.79 -7.28 6.81
C ARG A 261 -11.77 -8.49 5.86
N ASP A 262 -12.70 -8.54 4.91
CA ASP A 262 -12.75 -9.61 3.90
C ASP A 262 -11.81 -9.34 2.73
N SER A 263 -11.21 -8.14 2.65
CA SER A 263 -10.20 -7.83 1.65
C SER A 263 -8.98 -8.74 1.80
N ARG A 264 -8.37 -9.09 0.66
CA ARG A 264 -7.13 -9.87 0.57
C ARG A 264 -6.14 -9.11 -0.28
N GLY A 265 -4.89 -9.06 0.16
CA GLY A 265 -3.86 -8.29 -0.49
C GLY A 265 -2.54 -8.36 0.25
N ILE A 266 -1.58 -7.57 -0.23
CA ILE A 266 -0.24 -7.47 0.35
C ILE A 266 -0.13 -6.10 1.02
N VAL A 267 0.32 -6.06 2.27
CA VAL A 267 0.66 -4.82 2.97
C VAL A 267 2.15 -4.83 3.29
N LEU A 268 2.87 -3.81 2.83
CA LEU A 268 4.32 -3.66 2.98
C LEU A 268 4.60 -2.51 3.95
N ILE A 269 5.23 -2.83 5.08
CA ILE A 269 5.48 -1.92 6.21
C ILE A 269 6.97 -1.93 6.56
#